data_AF-A0A2E9D1P0-F1
#
_entry.id   AF-A0A2E9D1P0-F1
#
_cell.length_a   1.000
_cell.length_b   1.000
_cell.length_c   1.000
_cell.angle_alpha   90.00
_cell.angle_beta   90.00
_cell.angle_gamma   90.00
#
_symmetry.space_group_name_H-M   'P 1'
#
loop_
_entity.id
_entity.type
_entity.pdbx_description
1 polymer ?
#
loop_
_entity_poly.entity_id
_entity_poly.type
_entity_poly.pdbx_seq_one_letter_code
_entity_poly.pdbx_strand_id
1 'polypeptide(L)'
;MSEQPIFWLGGAPGQSKDKGFVVPEAERYEPALRDACEACGFQVDDYVAAQGGFGGWLVHLVRGASRYRVFWSGKTNQLKFESAHSGGGWNEAGVTDIEDAGLPAFVEAVKALLSDRNGRDKVDG
;
A
#
# COMPACT_ATOMS: atom_id res chain seq x y z
N MET A 1 -13.62 49.24 26.89
CA MET A 1 -14.32 48.17 26.17
C MET A 1 -13.35 47.01 26.05
N SER A 2 -13.56 45.97 26.86
CA SER A 2 -12.68 44.80 26.96
C SER A 2 -13.09 43.75 25.93
N GLU A 3 -12.25 43.55 24.91
CA GLU A 3 -12.43 42.50 23.91
C GLU A 3 -12.19 41.12 24.54
N GLN A 4 -13.12 40.19 24.32
CA GLN A 4 -13.00 38.81 24.81
C GLN A 4 -12.12 37.98 23.87
N PRO A 5 -11.23 37.11 24.40
CA PRO A 5 -10.42 36.24 23.55
C PRO A 5 -11.30 35.15 22.90
N ILE A 6 -11.29 35.11 21.57
CA ILE A 6 -11.93 34.06 20.76
C ILE A 6 -11.08 32.79 20.83
N PHE A 7 -11.67 31.69 21.30
CA PHE A 7 -11.03 30.40 21.43
C PHE A 7 -11.29 29.55 20.17
N TRP A 8 -10.24 29.11 19.48
CA TRP A 8 -10.35 28.26 18.29
C TRP A 8 -10.19 26.78 18.67
N LEU A 9 -11.29 26.01 18.60
CA LEU A 9 -11.23 24.54 18.67
C LEU A 9 -10.73 24.00 17.32
N GLY A 10 -9.41 24.00 17.13
CA GLY A 10 -8.78 23.42 15.94
C GLY A 10 -7.68 24.23 15.25
N GLY A 11 -6.96 25.09 15.97
CA GLY A 11 -5.85 25.87 15.40
C GLY A 11 -6.33 27.03 14.51
N ALA A 12 -5.54 28.10 14.46
CA ALA A 12 -5.89 29.29 13.68
C ALA A 12 -5.78 29.00 12.16
N PRO A 13 -6.62 29.64 11.32
CA PRO A 13 -6.48 29.54 9.86
C PRO A 13 -5.08 30.03 9.44
N GLY A 14 -4.30 29.16 8.80
CA GLY A 14 -2.92 29.45 8.40
C GLY A 14 -1.83 28.77 9.25
N GLN A 15 -2.17 28.06 10.32
CA GLN A 15 -1.24 27.09 10.91
C GLN A 15 -1.19 25.83 10.03
N SER A 16 -0.32 25.86 9.02
CA SER A 16 0.24 24.62 8.48
C SER A 16 0.90 23.88 9.64
N LYS A 17 0.27 22.79 10.09
CA LYS A 17 0.96 21.79 10.92
C LYS A 17 1.97 21.10 10.02
N ASP A 18 3.09 21.78 9.76
CA ASP A 18 4.31 21.21 9.22
C ASP A 18 4.92 20.31 10.31
N LYS A 19 4.23 19.22 10.62
CA LYS A 19 4.85 18.07 11.26
C LYS A 19 5.61 17.40 10.14
N GLY A 20 6.90 17.72 10.02
CA GLY A 20 7.85 17.21 9.03
C GLY A 20 7.48 15.85 8.47
N PHE A 21 6.59 15.86 7.47
CA PHE A 21 6.20 14.69 6.73
C PHE A 21 7.31 14.56 5.72
N VAL A 22 8.36 13.83 6.11
CA VAL A 22 9.37 13.39 5.17
C VAL A 22 8.60 12.52 4.18
N VAL A 23 8.33 13.09 3.00
CA VAL A 23 7.70 12.35 1.91
C VAL A 23 8.56 11.09 1.73
N PRO A 24 8.01 9.89 1.97
CA PRO A 24 8.74 8.67 1.67
C PRO A 24 9.15 8.74 0.21
N GLU A 25 10.44 8.62 -0.08
CA GLU A 25 10.95 8.67 -1.45
C GLU A 25 10.37 7.47 -2.21
N ALA A 26 9.23 7.69 -2.85
CA ALA A 26 8.49 6.68 -3.60
C ALA A 26 9.33 5.99 -4.67
N GLU A 27 10.31 6.72 -5.20
CA GLU A 27 11.30 6.22 -6.14
C GLU A 27 12.16 5.07 -5.57
N ARG A 28 12.35 4.99 -4.24
CA ARG A 28 13.09 3.88 -3.61
C ARG A 28 12.23 2.63 -3.39
N TYR A 29 10.91 2.77 -3.35
CA TYR A 29 10.00 1.66 -3.09
C TYR A 29 9.74 0.83 -4.35
N GLU A 30 9.66 1.46 -5.53
CA GLU A 30 9.33 0.76 -6.78
C GLU A 30 10.31 -0.38 -7.10
N PRO A 31 11.65 -0.19 -7.12
CA PRO A 31 12.56 -1.28 -7.45
C PRO A 31 12.50 -2.42 -6.42
N ALA A 32 12.45 -2.09 -5.14
CA ALA A 32 12.42 -3.08 -4.06
C ALA A 32 11.12 -3.91 -4.07
N LEU A 33 9.99 -3.27 -4.40
CA LEU A 33 8.71 -3.96 -4.53
C LEU A 33 8.65 -4.82 -5.78
N ARG A 34 9.22 -4.35 -6.89
CA ARG A 34 9.35 -5.13 -8.11
C ARG A 34 10.14 -6.41 -7.87
N ASP A 35 11.33 -6.29 -7.28
CA ASP A 35 12.17 -7.44 -6.94
C ASP A 35 11.45 -8.41 -6.01
N ALA A 36 10.71 -7.91 -5.02
CA ALA A 36 9.95 -8.73 -4.08
C ALA A 36 8.82 -9.50 -4.76
N CYS A 37 8.03 -8.84 -5.62
CA CYS A 37 6.95 -9.48 -6.35
C CYS A 37 7.47 -10.53 -7.34
N GLU A 38 8.55 -10.21 -8.07
CA GLU A 38 9.19 -11.13 -9.02
C GLU A 38 9.82 -12.34 -8.32
N ALA A 39 10.46 -12.15 -7.17
CA ALA A 39 10.96 -13.24 -6.34
C ALA A 39 9.84 -14.17 -5.85
N CYS A 40 8.62 -13.65 -5.67
CA CYS A 40 7.43 -14.43 -5.35
C CYS A 40 6.75 -15.06 -6.59
N GLY A 41 7.29 -14.88 -7.80
CA GLY A 41 6.79 -15.48 -9.03
C GLY A 41 5.67 -14.68 -9.74
N PHE A 42 5.54 -13.39 -9.43
CA PHE A 42 4.62 -12.47 -10.09
C PHE A 42 5.38 -11.48 -10.97
N GLN A 43 4.87 -11.20 -12.17
CA GLN A 43 5.40 -10.13 -13.00
C GLN A 43 4.72 -8.81 -12.60
N VAL A 44 5.48 -7.73 -12.46
CA VAL A 44 4.93 -6.40 -12.20
C VAL A 44 4.57 -5.72 -13.51
N ASP A 45 3.28 -5.45 -13.69
CA ASP A 45 2.71 -4.78 -14.86
C ASP A 45 2.71 -3.26 -14.69
N ASP A 46 2.25 -2.78 -13.53
CA ASP A 46 2.12 -1.35 -13.24
C ASP A 46 2.37 -1.05 -11.76
N TYR A 47 2.78 0.18 -11.48
CA TYR A 47 3.10 0.67 -10.16
C TYR A 47 2.59 2.11 -9.98
N VAL A 48 1.81 2.32 -8.93
CA VAL A 48 1.27 3.63 -8.58
C VAL A 48 1.55 3.93 -7.12
N ALA A 49 2.22 5.06 -6.89
CA ALA A 49 2.45 5.64 -5.57
C ALA A 49 1.55 6.86 -5.39
N ALA A 50 0.73 6.86 -4.34
CA ALA A 50 -0.08 8.00 -3.96
C ALA A 50 0.64 8.81 -2.88
N GLN A 51 1.21 9.95 -3.26
CA GLN A 51 1.79 10.93 -2.33
C GLN A 51 0.67 11.86 -1.81
N GLY A 52 -0.10 11.38 -0.84
CA GLY A 52 -1.15 12.16 -0.15
C GLY A 52 -0.98 12.14 1.37
N GLY A 53 -1.86 12.82 2.10
CA GLY A 53 -1.75 12.96 3.57
C GLY A 53 -1.73 11.65 4.38
N PHE A 54 -2.10 10.52 3.76
CA PHE A 54 -1.97 9.19 4.34
C PHE A 54 -1.01 8.27 3.57
N GLY A 55 -0.62 8.62 2.33
CA GLY A 55 0.14 7.74 1.45
C GLY A 55 -0.68 6.54 0.92
N GLY A 56 -0.17 5.90 -0.13
CA GLY A 56 -0.73 4.65 -0.66
C GLY A 56 0.16 4.06 -1.74
N TRP A 57 0.10 2.73 -1.91
CA TRP A 57 0.80 2.03 -2.98
C TRP A 57 -0.17 1.07 -3.66
N LEU A 58 -0.05 0.95 -4.98
CA LEU A 58 -0.76 -0.03 -5.77
C LEU A 58 0.23 -0.64 -6.77
N VAL A 59 0.33 -1.96 -6.75
CA VAL A 59 1.15 -2.72 -7.69
C VAL A 59 0.24 -3.67 -8.43
N HIS A 60 0.15 -3.54 -9.75
CA HIS A 60 -0.53 -4.52 -10.60
C HIS A 60 0.42 -5.65 -10.95
N LEU A 61 -0.07 -6.87 -10.77
CA LEU A 61 0.69 -8.09 -10.90
C LEU A 61 0.03 -9.02 -11.91
N VAL A 62 0.85 -9.77 -12.64
CA VAL A 62 0.39 -10.79 -13.59
C VAL A 62 1.10 -12.11 -13.28
N ARG A 63 0.34 -13.21 -13.37
CA ARG A 63 0.87 -14.57 -13.31
C ARG A 63 0.06 -15.46 -14.25
N GLY A 64 0.70 -15.90 -15.34
CA GLY A 64 -0.01 -16.61 -16.41
C GLY A 64 -1.08 -15.72 -17.04
N ALA A 65 -2.32 -16.19 -17.11
CA ALA A 65 -3.47 -15.42 -17.61
C ALA A 65 -4.18 -14.61 -16.51
N SER A 66 -3.79 -14.77 -15.25
CA SER A 66 -4.45 -14.16 -14.10
C SER A 66 -3.82 -12.82 -13.75
N ARG A 67 -4.69 -11.87 -13.39
CA ARG A 67 -4.30 -10.53 -12.93
C ARG A 67 -4.56 -10.42 -11.43
N TYR A 68 -3.63 -9.78 -10.75
CA TYR A 68 -3.68 -9.54 -9.32
C TYR A 68 -3.26 -8.09 -9.04
N ARG A 69 -3.52 -7.65 -7.82
CA ARG A 69 -2.96 -6.41 -7.32
C ARG A 69 -2.58 -6.50 -5.87
N VAL A 70 -1.53 -5.80 -5.51
CA VAL A 70 -1.16 -5.52 -4.13
C VAL A 70 -1.45 -4.07 -3.86
N PHE A 71 -2.25 -3.78 -2.85
CA PHE A 71 -2.66 -2.43 -2.49
C PHE A 71 -2.38 -2.17 -1.03
N TRP A 72 -1.65 -1.10 -0.73
CA TRP A 72 -1.51 -0.57 0.62
C TRP A 72 -2.20 0.76 0.77
N SER A 73 -3.00 0.88 1.84
CA SER A 73 -3.66 2.11 2.25
C SER A 73 -3.05 2.60 3.56
N GLY A 74 -2.33 3.72 3.52
CA GLY A 74 -1.80 4.34 4.74
C GLY A 74 -2.87 5.01 5.61
N LYS A 75 -4.13 5.08 5.15
CA LYS A 75 -5.26 5.49 5.97
C LYS A 75 -5.65 4.41 6.98
N THR A 76 -5.57 3.15 6.56
CA THR A 76 -5.98 1.98 7.34
C THR A 76 -4.79 1.15 7.80
N ASN A 77 -3.58 1.48 7.34
CA ASN A 77 -2.36 0.70 7.52
C ASN A 77 -2.52 -0.77 7.08
N GLN A 78 -3.29 -1.00 6.01
CA GLN A 78 -3.56 -2.34 5.51
C GLN A 78 -2.91 -2.58 4.16
N LEU A 79 -2.26 -3.74 4.04
CA LEU A 79 -1.77 -4.30 2.79
C LEU A 79 -2.72 -5.43 2.36
N LYS A 80 -3.23 -5.32 1.14
CA LYS A 80 -4.19 -6.26 0.55
C LYS A 80 -3.60 -6.88 -0.70
N PHE A 81 -3.90 -8.16 -0.89
CA PHE A 81 -3.65 -8.89 -2.12
C PHE A 81 -4.99 -9.31 -2.69
N GLU A 82 -5.24 -8.96 -3.94
CA GLU A 82 -6.53 -9.19 -4.58
C GLU A 82 -6.35 -9.81 -5.97
N SER A 83 -7.26 -10.70 -6.35
CA SER A 83 -7.30 -11.29 -7.69
C SER A 83 -8.42 -10.67 -8.52
N ALA A 84 -8.19 -10.51 -9.82
CA ALA A 84 -9.20 -10.01 -10.73
C ALA A 84 -10.30 -11.06 -10.94
N HIS A 85 -11.56 -10.64 -10.88
CA HIS A 85 -12.70 -11.50 -11.19
C HIS A 85 -13.04 -11.46 -12.69
N SER A 86 -13.50 -12.58 -13.26
CA SER A 86 -13.81 -12.69 -14.70
C SER A 86 -14.96 -11.76 -15.14
N GLY A 87 -15.87 -11.42 -14.24
CA GLY A 87 -16.96 -10.46 -14.46
C GLY A 87 -16.61 -9.00 -14.17
N GLY A 88 -15.34 -8.70 -13.88
CA GLY A 88 -14.89 -7.40 -13.40
C GLY A 88 -14.91 -7.30 -11.87
N GLY A 89 -14.13 -6.35 -11.35
CA GLY A 89 -13.88 -6.19 -9.91
C GLY A 89 -12.70 -7.01 -9.41
N TRP A 90 -12.51 -6.97 -8.09
CA TRP A 90 -11.37 -7.56 -7.39
C TRP A 90 -11.86 -8.33 -6.17
N ASN A 91 -11.34 -9.53 -5.98
CA ASN A 91 -11.62 -10.38 -4.83
C ASN A 91 -10.43 -10.36 -3.87
N GLU A 92 -10.69 -10.11 -2.60
CA GLU A 92 -9.65 -10.17 -1.56
C GLU A 92 -9.15 -11.61 -1.42
N ALA A 93 -7.87 -11.81 -1.75
CA ALA A 93 -7.16 -13.08 -1.60
C ALA A 93 -6.33 -13.09 -0.31
N GLY A 94 -5.99 -11.93 0.24
CA GLY A 94 -5.34 -11.79 1.53
C GLY A 94 -5.25 -10.35 2.01
N VAL A 95 -5.14 -10.19 3.32
CA VAL A 95 -4.96 -8.91 4.00
C VAL A 95 -4.00 -9.09 5.17
N THR A 96 -3.19 -8.07 5.42
CA THR A 96 -2.35 -7.97 6.61
C THR A 96 -2.23 -6.51 7.03
N ASP A 97 -2.14 -6.26 8.33
CA ASP A 97 -1.90 -4.93 8.88
C ASP A 97 -0.38 -4.67 8.91
N ILE A 98 0.03 -3.45 8.58
CA ILE A 98 1.43 -3.02 8.60
C ILE A 98 1.58 -1.88 9.60
N GLU A 99 2.21 -2.19 10.72
CA GLU A 99 2.51 -1.20 11.77
C GLU A 99 3.70 -0.30 11.40
N ASP A 100 4.67 -0.84 10.66
CA ASP A 100 5.85 -0.13 10.17
C ASP A 100 5.90 -0.14 8.64
N ALA A 101 5.63 1.03 8.04
CA ALA A 101 5.69 1.23 6.59
C ALA A 101 7.12 1.57 6.09
N GLY A 102 8.14 1.45 6.94
CA GLY A 102 9.55 1.54 6.55
C GLY A 102 9.88 0.51 5.47
N LEU A 103 10.72 0.92 4.51
CA LEU A 103 10.98 0.17 3.27
C LEU A 103 11.30 -1.32 3.50
N PRO A 104 12.19 -1.73 4.43
CA PRO A 104 12.48 -3.14 4.64
C PRO A 104 11.29 -3.93 5.19
N ALA A 105 10.60 -3.40 6.21
CA ALA A 105 9.45 -4.06 6.83
C ALA A 105 8.28 -4.19 5.85
N PHE A 106 8.04 -3.13 5.05
CA PHE A 106 7.01 -3.11 4.02
C PHE A 106 7.26 -4.16 2.93
N VAL A 107 8.51 -4.27 2.45
CA VAL A 107 8.90 -5.26 1.44
C VAL A 107 8.75 -6.68 1.97
N GLU A 108 9.16 -6.95 3.20
CA GLU A 108 8.99 -8.28 3.81
C GLU A 108 7.52 -8.64 4.01
N ALA A 109 6.67 -7.67 4.39
CA ALA A 109 5.22 -7.89 4.47
C ALA A 109 4.61 -8.26 3.11
N VAL A 110 5.04 -7.60 2.02
CA VAL A 110 4.62 -7.95 0.65
C VAL A 110 5.05 -9.35 0.27
N LYS A 111 6.31 -9.73 0.54
CA LYS A 111 6.81 -11.08 0.26
C LYS A 111 6.04 -12.14 1.04
N ALA A 112 5.78 -11.90 2.32
CA ALA A 112 5.03 -12.81 3.16
C ALA A 112 3.60 -13.00 2.63
N LEU A 113 2.91 -11.90 2.32
CA LEU A 113 1.56 -11.91 1.78
C LEU A 113 1.46 -12.69 0.45
N LEU A 114 2.45 -12.53 -0.44
CA LEU A 114 2.46 -13.20 -1.74
C LEU A 114 2.91 -14.68 -1.64
N SER A 115 3.89 -14.99 -0.80
CA SER A 115 4.43 -16.36 -0.65
C SER A 115 3.40 -17.32 -0.06
N ASP A 116 2.63 -16.85 0.92
CA ASP A 116 1.52 -17.60 1.53
C ASP A 116 0.41 -17.98 0.54
N ARG A 117 0.36 -17.31 -0.61
CA ARG A 117 -0.65 -17.50 -1.66
C ARG A 117 -0.09 -18.22 -2.87
N ASN A 118 1.20 -18.06 -3.15
CA ASN A 118 1.91 -18.84 -4.15
C ASN A 118 1.90 -20.36 -3.84
N GLY A 119 1.92 -20.73 -2.55
CA GLY A 119 1.85 -22.13 -2.12
C GLY A 119 0.48 -22.80 -2.25
N ARG A 120 -0.62 -22.03 -2.24
CA ARG A 120 -1.99 -22.59 -2.24
C ARG A 120 -2.49 -22.97 -3.64
N ASP A 121 -2.06 -22.26 -4.68
CA ASP A 121 -2.44 -22.54 -6.07
C ASP A 121 -1.90 -23.90 -6.58
N LYS A 122 -1.01 -24.58 -5.85
CA LYS A 122 -0.42 -25.87 -6.25
C LYS A 122 -1.23 -27.10 -5.82
N VAL A 123 -2.31 -26.95 -5.04
CA VAL A 123 -3.00 -28.11 -4.42
C VAL A 123 -4.26 -28.55 -5.17
N ASP A 124 -4.79 -27.73 -6.08
CA ASP A 124 -6.05 -28.02 -6.81
C ASP A 124 -5.84 -28.22 -8.34
N GLY A 125 -4.72 -28.81 -8.75
CA GLY A 125 -4.41 -29.17 -10.14
C GLY A 125 -4.45 -30.67 -10.41
#